data_AF-A0A3M1KD00-F1
#
_entry.id   AF-A0A3M1KD00-F1
#
_cell.length_a   1.000
_cell.length_b   1.000
_cell.length_c   1.000
_cell.angle_alpha   90.00
_cell.angle_beta   90.00
_cell.angle_gamma   90.00
#
_symmetry.space_group_name_H-M   'P 1'
#
loop_
_entity.id
_entity.type
_entity.pdbx_description
1 polymer ?
#
loop_
_entity_poly.entity_id
_entity_poly.type
_entity_poly.pdbx_seq_one_letter_code
_entity_poly.pdbx_strand_id
1 'polypeptide(L)'
;MSADSLYDNIRSYLRLTARIVPREGHRVNVGERFTIRFTGTNVAYDDGTSDKPDIVFLNPRIRVLGGRHARPVHGDDWHNLPDTQLFPGESSSIEIEFEAMSEIRGRRADRRNREQVARTQIEADLDLARFFKIRNYADIHHEIYRS
;
A
#
# COMPACT_ATOMS: atom_id res chain seq x y z
N MET A 1 15.87 16.61 14.69
CA MET A 1 14.92 15.95 13.79
C MET A 1 13.58 16.66 13.96
N SER A 2 12.95 17.14 12.88
CA SER A 2 11.62 17.78 12.95
C SER A 2 10.52 16.74 12.93
N ALA A 3 9.33 17.05 13.45
CA ALA A 3 8.16 16.19 13.35
C ALA A 3 7.85 15.80 11.89
N ASP A 4 8.03 16.73 10.96
CA ASP A 4 7.84 16.49 9.52
C ASP A 4 8.79 15.42 8.98
N SER A 5 10.07 15.46 9.39
CA SER A 5 11.06 14.48 8.93
C SER A 5 10.76 13.06 9.45
N LEU A 6 10.22 12.95 10.67
CA LEU A 6 9.76 11.67 11.23
C LEU A 6 8.54 11.16 10.47
N TYR A 7 7.57 12.04 10.20
CA TYR A 7 6.37 11.71 9.44
C TYR A 7 6.71 11.22 8.02
N ASP A 8 7.52 11.97 7.28
CA ASP A 8 7.90 11.60 5.90
C ASP A 8 8.67 10.29 5.83
N ASN A 9 9.50 10.02 6.84
CA ASN A 9 10.19 8.73 6.97
C ASN A 9 9.19 7.59 7.20
N ILE A 10 8.33 7.70 8.22
CA ILE A 10 7.36 6.66 8.56
C ILE A 10 6.38 6.40 7.42
N ARG A 11 5.85 7.46 6.77
CA ARG A 11 4.90 7.33 5.67
C ARG A 11 5.50 6.54 4.50
N SER A 12 6.82 6.60 4.32
CA SER A 12 7.48 5.91 3.22
C SER A 12 7.40 4.38 3.32
N TYR A 13 7.14 3.85 4.53
CA TYR A 13 6.95 2.42 4.75
C TYR A 13 5.54 1.92 4.44
N LEU A 14 4.54 2.80 4.31
CA LEU A 14 3.20 2.41 3.90
C LEU A 14 3.06 2.57 2.39
N ARG A 15 3.23 1.46 1.67
CA ARG A 15 3.22 1.45 0.20
C ARG A 15 1.86 1.04 -0.34
N LEU A 16 1.39 1.77 -1.35
CA LEU A 16 0.22 1.42 -2.15
C LEU A 16 0.64 1.01 -3.55
N THR A 17 0.12 -0.12 -4.02
CA THR A 17 0.23 -0.54 -5.42
C THR A 17 -1.14 -0.91 -5.98
N ALA A 18 -1.29 -0.86 -7.30
CA ALA A 18 -2.53 -1.18 -8.00
C ALA A 18 -2.23 -1.94 -9.30
N ARG A 19 -3.05 -2.93 -9.61
CA ARG A 19 -2.99 -3.66 -10.89
C ARG A 19 -4.38 -4.04 -11.37
N ILE A 20 -4.58 -4.00 -12.69
CA ILE A 20 -5.78 -4.57 -13.31
C ILE A 20 -5.69 -6.10 -13.16
N VAL A 21 -6.76 -6.73 -12.68
CA VAL A 21 -6.84 -8.19 -12.59
C VAL A 21 -6.90 -8.75 -14.01
N PRO A 22 -6.05 -9.72 -14.38
CA PRO A 22 -6.03 -10.27 -15.73
C PRO A 22 -7.40 -10.81 -16.14
N ARG A 23 -7.78 -10.57 -17.40
CA ARG A 23 -8.94 -11.19 -18.03
C ARG A 23 -8.56 -11.71 -19.41
N GLU A 24 -9.43 -12.57 -19.94
CA GLU A 24 -9.34 -13.00 -21.33
C GLU A 24 -9.55 -11.77 -22.25
N GLY A 25 -8.54 -11.46 -23.07
CA GLY A 25 -8.50 -10.25 -23.89
C GLY A 25 -7.76 -9.08 -23.23
N HIS A 26 -6.85 -8.45 -23.96
CA HIS A 26 -5.95 -7.41 -23.43
C HIS A 26 -6.54 -5.97 -23.40
N ARG A 27 -7.80 -5.75 -23.79
CA ARG A 27 -8.33 -4.39 -24.07
C ARG A 27 -9.68 -4.11 -23.43
N VAL A 28 -9.78 -3.08 -22.57
CA VAL A 28 -11.04 -2.66 -21.92
C VAL A 28 -11.80 -1.76 -22.87
N ASN A 29 -12.97 -2.22 -23.32
CA ASN A 29 -13.83 -1.41 -24.17
C ASN A 29 -14.68 -0.48 -23.29
N VAL A 30 -15.10 0.65 -23.85
CA VAL A 30 -16.03 1.56 -23.17
C VAL A 30 -17.35 0.84 -22.88
N GLY A 31 -17.88 1.02 -21.68
CA GLY A 31 -19.06 0.32 -21.16
C GLY A 31 -18.74 -1.03 -20.52
N GLU A 32 -17.52 -1.54 -20.64
CA GLU A 32 -17.12 -2.77 -19.96
C GLU A 32 -16.74 -2.52 -18.51
N ARG A 33 -16.96 -3.55 -17.69
CA ARG A 33 -16.46 -3.61 -16.33
C ARG A 33 -15.12 -4.32 -16.25
N PHE A 34 -14.30 -3.89 -15.31
CA PHE A 34 -13.01 -4.50 -15.03
C PHE A 34 -12.67 -4.32 -13.56
N THR A 35 -11.81 -5.20 -13.04
CA THR A 35 -11.43 -5.18 -11.63
C THR A 35 -10.01 -4.67 -11.47
N ILE A 36 -9.81 -3.75 -10.53
CA ILE A 36 -8.49 -3.33 -10.08
C ILE A 36 -8.26 -3.90 -8.68
N ARG A 37 -7.14 -4.62 -8.53
CA ARG A 37 -6.64 -5.03 -7.21
C ARG A 37 -5.73 -3.94 -6.68
N PHE A 38 -6.06 -3.42 -5.50
CA PHE A 38 -5.23 -2.51 -4.73
C PHE A 38 -4.58 -3.27 -3.58
N THR A 39 -3.29 -3.05 -3.38
CA THR A 39 -2.51 -3.74 -2.34
C THR A 39 -1.78 -2.69 -1.50
N GLY A 40 -2.09 -2.68 -0.21
CA GLY A 40 -1.33 -1.98 0.82
C GLY A 40 -0.23 -2.89 1.38
N THR A 41 0.97 -2.37 1.57
CA THR A 41 2.12 -3.13 2.06
C THR A 41 2.88 -2.32 3.09
N ASN A 42 3.25 -2.95 4.19
CA ASN A 42 4.23 -2.40 5.12
C ASN A 42 5.63 -2.84 4.68
N VAL A 43 6.41 -1.91 4.13
CA VAL A 43 7.79 -2.16 3.67
C VAL A 43 8.84 -1.73 4.70
N ALA A 44 8.44 -1.59 5.97
CA ALA A 44 9.38 -1.42 7.07
C ALA A 44 10.33 -2.62 7.18
N TYR A 45 11.37 -2.44 7.99
CA TYR A 45 12.41 -3.43 8.18
C TYR A 45 11.84 -4.76 8.72
N ASP A 46 11.98 -5.82 7.93
CA ASP A 46 11.58 -7.20 8.25
C ASP A 46 12.79 -8.04 8.73
N ASP A 47 13.84 -7.38 9.22
CA ASP A 47 15.11 -8.04 9.54
C ASP A 47 15.11 -8.71 10.92
N GLY A 48 14.03 -8.57 11.69
CA GLY A 48 13.95 -9.11 13.06
C GLY A 48 15.04 -8.56 13.98
N THR A 49 15.80 -7.56 13.52
CA THR A 49 16.85 -6.94 14.30
C THR A 49 16.23 -5.97 15.27
N SER A 50 16.80 -5.95 16.45
CA SER A 50 16.19 -5.35 17.61
C SER A 50 16.64 -3.90 17.86
N ASP A 51 17.43 -3.37 16.92
CA ASP A 51 17.98 -2.00 16.89
C ASP A 51 17.06 -1.00 16.19
N LYS A 52 15.95 -1.45 15.58
CA LYS A 52 15.00 -0.60 14.87
C LYS A 52 13.62 -0.57 15.55
N PRO A 53 12.88 0.55 15.41
CA PRO A 53 11.50 0.63 15.86
C PRO A 53 10.61 -0.44 15.20
N ASP A 54 9.70 -1.02 15.98
CA ASP A 54 8.66 -1.92 15.47
C ASP A 54 7.55 -1.09 14.83
N ILE A 55 7.56 -0.98 13.49
CA ILE A 55 6.61 -0.19 12.70
C ILE A 55 5.45 -1.09 12.27
N VAL A 56 4.33 -0.99 12.96
CA VAL A 56 3.09 -1.69 12.64
C VAL A 56 2.01 -0.68 12.28
N PHE A 57 1.33 -0.92 11.16
CA PHE A 57 0.20 -0.11 10.72
C PHE A 57 -1.12 -0.81 11.07
N LEU A 58 -2.03 -0.09 11.72
CA LEU A 58 -3.35 -0.57 12.13
C LEU A 58 -4.43 0.05 11.25
N ASN A 59 -5.55 -0.66 11.10
CA ASN A 59 -6.74 -0.25 10.34
C ASN A 59 -6.42 0.31 8.94
N PRO A 60 -5.60 -0.37 8.13
CA PRO A 60 -5.23 0.16 6.83
C PRO A 60 -6.45 0.25 5.91
N ARG A 61 -6.59 1.40 5.25
CA ARG A 61 -7.69 1.73 4.36
C ARG A 61 -7.20 2.45 3.11
N ILE A 62 -7.90 2.22 2.01
CA ILE A 62 -7.57 2.80 0.71
C ILE A 62 -8.72 3.66 0.24
N ARG A 63 -8.45 4.93 -0.04
CA ARG A 63 -9.40 5.81 -0.73
C ARG A 63 -9.27 5.61 -2.22
N VAL A 64 -10.39 5.38 -2.89
CA VAL A 64 -10.43 5.19 -4.34
C VAL A 64 -11.37 6.19 -4.97
N LEU A 65 -10.81 7.00 -5.88
CA LEU A 65 -11.54 8.04 -6.61
C LEU A 65 -11.47 7.75 -8.11
N GLY A 66 -12.63 7.74 -8.76
CA GLY A 66 -12.75 7.59 -10.20
C GLY A 66 -12.03 8.71 -10.97
N GLY A 67 -11.51 8.35 -12.15
CA GLY A 67 -10.97 9.29 -13.11
C GLY A 67 -11.99 9.68 -14.17
N ARG A 68 -11.52 10.41 -15.20
CA ARG A 68 -12.34 10.79 -16.36
C ARG A 68 -12.74 9.59 -17.25
N HIS A 69 -11.94 8.53 -17.21
CA HIS A 69 -12.06 7.39 -18.13
C HIS A 69 -12.64 6.14 -17.48
N ALA A 70 -12.63 6.05 -16.15
CA ALA A 70 -13.26 4.97 -15.41
C ALA A 70 -13.70 5.44 -14.02
N ARG A 71 -14.74 4.81 -13.50
CA ARG A 71 -15.26 5.06 -12.15
C ARG A 71 -15.45 3.75 -11.38
N PRO A 72 -15.26 3.73 -10.04
CA PRO A 72 -15.68 2.59 -9.24
C PRO A 72 -17.20 2.40 -9.36
N VAL A 73 -17.66 1.16 -9.49
CA VAL A 73 -19.10 0.85 -9.65
C VAL A 73 -19.91 1.30 -8.44
N HIS A 74 -19.32 1.24 -7.25
CA HIS A 74 -19.97 1.62 -5.99
C HIS A 74 -19.69 3.07 -5.56
N GLY A 75 -19.08 3.87 -6.44
CA GLY A 75 -18.73 5.25 -6.16
C GLY A 75 -17.39 5.43 -5.46
N ASP A 76 -17.04 6.69 -5.25
CA ASP A 76 -15.77 7.12 -4.67
C ASP A 76 -15.82 7.03 -3.14
N ASP A 77 -15.04 6.13 -2.55
CA ASP A 77 -15.09 5.89 -1.10
C ASP A 77 -13.75 5.40 -0.51
N TRP A 78 -13.73 5.30 0.82
CA TRP A 78 -12.75 4.55 1.59
C TRP A 78 -13.13 3.08 1.68
N HIS A 79 -12.13 2.23 1.47
CA HIS A 79 -12.27 0.79 1.57
C HIS A 79 -11.27 0.26 2.59
N ASN A 80 -11.74 -0.38 3.64
CA ASN A 80 -10.88 -1.07 4.60
C ASN A 80 -10.19 -2.25 3.90
N LEU A 81 -8.91 -2.45 4.16
CA LEU A 81 -8.26 -3.70 3.82
C LEU A 81 -8.77 -4.82 4.76
N PRO A 82 -8.80 -6.08 4.31
CA PRO A 82 -9.24 -7.22 5.13
C PRO A 82 -8.41 -7.40 6.40
N ASP A 83 -7.10 -7.16 6.31
CA ASP A 83 -6.21 -7.29 7.46
C ASP A 83 -6.23 -5.99 8.27
N THR A 84 -6.57 -6.10 9.54
CA THR A 84 -6.69 -4.96 10.47
C THR A 84 -5.34 -4.44 10.96
N GLN A 85 -4.26 -5.15 10.67
CA GLN A 85 -2.90 -4.78 11.00
C GLN A 85 -1.95 -5.26 9.88
N LEU A 86 -0.87 -4.52 9.66
CA LEU A 86 0.21 -4.89 8.76
C LEU A 86 1.53 -4.83 9.53
N PHE A 87 2.07 -6.00 9.86
CA PHE A 87 3.45 -6.12 10.36
C PHE A 87 4.46 -5.83 9.24
N PRO A 88 5.73 -5.54 9.57
CA PRO A 88 6.77 -5.40 8.56
C PRO A 88 6.78 -6.58 7.59
N GLY A 89 6.89 -6.30 6.29
CA GLY A 89 6.86 -7.31 5.23
C GLY A 89 5.45 -7.75 4.80
N GLU A 90 4.41 -7.48 5.58
CA GLU A 90 3.05 -7.92 5.26
C GLU A 90 2.34 -7.02 4.24
N SER A 91 1.36 -7.61 3.57
CA SER A 91 0.51 -6.92 2.61
C SER A 91 -0.92 -7.41 2.69
N SER A 92 -1.86 -6.49 2.45
CA SER A 92 -3.29 -6.79 2.35
C SER A 92 -3.87 -6.18 1.08
N SER A 93 -4.90 -6.80 0.52
CA SER A 93 -5.42 -6.42 -0.79
C SER A 93 -6.94 -6.41 -0.84
N ILE A 94 -7.48 -5.49 -1.64
CA ILE A 94 -8.90 -5.43 -2.00
C ILE A 94 -9.03 -5.38 -3.51
N GLU A 95 -10.16 -5.85 -3.99
CA GLU A 95 -10.54 -5.79 -5.39
C GLU A 95 -11.77 -4.91 -5.53
N ILE A 96 -11.70 -3.95 -6.46
CA ILE A 96 -12.78 -3.00 -6.71
C ILE A 96 -13.13 -3.07 -8.19
N GLU A 97 -14.44 -3.19 -8.45
CA GLU A 97 -14.98 -3.17 -9.80
C GLU A 97 -15.10 -1.73 -10.31
N PHE A 98 -14.66 -1.52 -11.54
CA PHE A 98 -14.73 -0.26 -12.26
C PHE A 98 -15.53 -0.42 -13.55
N GLU A 99 -16.14 0.67 -14.00
CA GLU A 99 -16.78 0.81 -15.31
C GLU A 99 -15.96 1.76 -16.18
N ALA A 100 -15.65 1.35 -17.41
CA ALA A 100 -14.98 2.19 -18.40
C ALA A 100 -15.97 3.18 -19.04
N MET A 101 -15.76 4.47 -18.83
CA MET A 101 -16.72 5.52 -19.20
C MET A 101 -16.42 6.21 -20.53
N SER A 102 -15.15 6.23 -20.95
CA SER A 102 -14.76 6.89 -22.19
C SER A 102 -13.47 6.32 -22.77
N GLU A 103 -13.35 6.40 -24.10
CA GLU A 103 -12.14 6.00 -24.80
C GLU A 103 -10.98 6.90 -24.40
N ILE A 104 -9.80 6.33 -24.27
CA ILE A 104 -8.60 7.15 -24.24
C ILE A 104 -8.14 7.37 -25.68
N ARG A 105 -8.32 8.60 -26.18
CA ARG A 105 -7.91 8.98 -27.54
C ARG A 105 -6.47 9.50 -27.57
N GLY A 106 -5.60 8.86 -28.37
CA GLY A 106 -4.54 9.59 -29.10
C GLY A 106 -3.14 8.95 -29.21
N ARG A 107 -2.63 8.86 -30.46
CA ARG A 107 -1.25 8.52 -30.91
C ARG A 107 -0.12 9.43 -30.37
N ARG A 108 -0.42 10.40 -29.51
CA ARG A 108 0.53 11.25 -28.77
C ARG A 108 0.12 11.31 -27.30
N ALA A 109 -0.12 10.14 -26.70
CA ALA A 109 -0.24 10.01 -25.26
C ALA A 109 1.11 10.38 -24.63
N ASP A 110 1.27 11.67 -24.33
CA ASP A 110 2.43 12.22 -23.64
C ASP A 110 2.78 11.30 -22.45
N ARG A 111 4.06 10.95 -22.36
CA ARG A 111 4.63 10.01 -21.36
C ARG A 111 4.28 10.32 -19.89
N ARG A 112 3.68 11.48 -19.60
CA ARG A 112 3.19 11.90 -18.27
C ARG A 112 1.69 11.68 -18.03
N ASN A 113 0.89 11.51 -19.09
CA ASN A 113 -0.58 11.42 -19.07
C ASN A 113 -1.09 10.07 -19.64
N ARG A 114 -0.32 8.99 -19.50
CA ARG A 114 -0.84 7.63 -19.66
C ARG A 114 -1.82 7.33 -18.53
N GLU A 115 -3.03 7.88 -18.70
CA GLU A 115 -4.30 7.34 -18.26
C GLU A 115 -4.43 7.13 -16.75
N GLN A 116 -4.64 8.24 -16.01
CA GLN A 116 -5.09 8.16 -14.62
C GLN A 116 -6.53 7.59 -14.58
N VAL A 117 -6.63 6.26 -14.55
CA VAL A 117 -7.89 5.50 -14.43
C VAL A 117 -8.57 5.79 -13.09
N ALA A 118 -7.77 5.97 -12.04
CA ALA A 118 -8.20 6.31 -10.69
C ALA A 118 -7.14 7.14 -9.97
N ARG A 119 -7.56 7.92 -8.98
CA ARG A 119 -6.68 8.49 -7.96
C ARG A 119 -6.87 7.71 -6.67
N THR A 120 -5.78 7.25 -6.07
CA THR A 120 -5.85 6.45 -4.85
C THR A 120 -4.91 6.97 -3.77
N GLN A 121 -5.30 6.72 -2.52
CA GLN A 121 -4.55 7.06 -1.32
C GLN A 121 -4.64 5.89 -0.35
N ILE A 122 -3.58 5.64 0.41
CA ILE A 122 -3.61 4.69 1.52
C ILE A 122 -3.41 5.46 2.82
N GLU A 123 -4.11 5.02 3.86
CA GLU A 123 -4.03 5.56 5.20
C GLU A 123 -4.07 4.42 6.21
N ALA A 124 -3.33 4.55 7.29
CA ALA A 124 -3.33 3.61 8.40
C ALA A 124 -2.86 4.32 9.68
N ASP A 125 -3.25 3.82 10.83
CA ASP A 125 -2.80 4.31 12.12
C ASP A 125 -1.44 3.68 12.47
N LEU A 126 -0.48 4.44 12.97
CA LEU A 126 0.76 3.86 13.49
C LEU A 126 0.51 3.32 14.91
N ASP A 127 0.94 2.08 15.19
CA ASP A 127 0.98 1.56 16.57
C ASP A 127 2.08 2.27 17.36
N LEU A 128 1.72 3.39 18.00
CA LEU A 128 2.64 4.21 18.80
C LEU A 128 3.25 3.42 19.97
N ALA A 129 2.49 2.50 20.56
CA ALA A 129 2.95 1.71 21.70
C ALA A 129 4.05 0.73 21.30
N ARG A 130 4.01 0.18 20.08
CA ARG A 130 5.10 -0.61 19.51
C ARG A 130 6.26 0.26 19.04
N PHE A 131 5.96 1.36 18.36
CA PHE A 131 6.96 2.25 17.77
C PHE A 131 7.94 2.81 18.82
N PHE A 132 7.43 3.19 20.00
CA PHE A 132 8.26 3.76 21.07
C PHE A 132 8.86 2.72 22.04
N LYS A 133 8.73 1.42 21.78
CA LYS A 133 9.41 0.40 22.60
C LYS A 133 10.91 0.47 22.37
N ILE A 134 11.63 0.81 23.43
CA ILE A 134 13.09 0.79 23.44
C ILE A 134 13.56 -0.60 23.86
N ARG A 135 14.40 -1.20 23.03
CA ARG A 135 15.04 -2.49 23.32
C ARG A 135 16.55 -2.26 23.37
N ASN A 136 17.22 -2.91 24.33
CA ASN A 136 18.67 -2.86 24.47
C ASN A 136 19.19 -4.28 24.64
N TYR A 137 20.35 -4.57 24.06
CA TYR A 137 20.94 -5.92 24.03
C TYR A 137 22.42 -5.84 24.33
N ALA A 138 22.93 -6.93 24.89
CA ALA A 138 24.35 -7.14 25.09
C ALA A 138 24.70 -8.52 24.55
N ASP A 139 25.65 -8.58 23.62
CA ASP A 139 26.21 -9.84 23.17
C ASP A 139 27.12 -10.39 24.26
N ILE A 140 26.81 -11.60 24.75
CA ILE A 140 27.61 -12.27 25.77
C ILE A 140 28.48 -13.30 25.07
N HIS A 141 29.78 -13.11 25.13
CA HIS A 141 30.77 -14.05 24.61
C HIS A 141 31.40 -14.80 25.79
N HIS A 142 31.38 -16.14 25.74
CA HIS A 142 32.08 -16.98 26.71
C HIS A 142 32.69 -18.19 25.99
N GLU A 143 33.93 -18.53 26.30
CA GLU A 143 34.57 -19.74 25.79
C GLU A 143 34.07 -20.95 26.59
N ILE A 144 33.56 -21.97 25.89
CA ILE A 144 33.10 -23.22 26.51
C ILE A 144 34.18 -24.28 26.30
N TYR A 145 34.81 -24.70 27.39
CA TYR A 145 35.77 -25.82 27.38
C TYR A 145 35.04 -27.14 27.67
N ARG A 146 35.49 -28.22 27.04
CA ARG A 146 35.00 -29.58 27.28
C ARG A 146 35.86 -30.23 28.37
N SER A 147 35.24 -30.68 29.46
CA SER A 147 35.90 -31.46 30.53
C SER A 147 36.25 -32.87 30.09
#